data_AF-A0A328NS34-F1
#
_entry.id   AF-A0A328NS34-F1
#
_cell.length_a   1.000
_cell.length_b   1.000
_cell.length_c   1.000
_cell.angle_alpha   90.00
_cell.angle_beta   90.00
_cell.angle_gamma   90.00
#
_symmetry.space_group_name_H-M   'P 1'
#
loop_
_entity.id
_entity.type
_entity.pdbx_description
1 polymer ?
#
loop_
_entity_poly.entity_id
_entity_poly.type
_entity_poly.pdbx_seq_one_letter_code
_entity_poly.pdbx_strand_id
1 'polypeptide(L)'
;MPSYTKFSEPDQVGDADLVRASVDAVWSALAGNQPAVHHPELPSPDAVKELLPSEDHWNDWAPQAEDAVASLVYLIELLGSDDVTYAVYTAERAYAAVDELSAREQDLEVLHADDREALLGSPSVQVELRRQAEALTILGDPAGDRTAVAELRAAARRTPVGGVL
;
A
#
# COMPACT_ATOMS: atom_id res chain seq x y z
N MET A 1 2.26 5.30 -0.22
CA MET A 1 3.17 6.46 -0.17
C MET A 1 2.52 7.75 -0.69
N PRO A 2 2.15 7.90 -1.97
CA PRO A 2 1.66 9.20 -2.47
C PRO A 2 0.41 9.70 -1.73
N SER A 3 -0.53 8.82 -1.41
CA SER A 3 -1.74 9.20 -0.67
C SER A 3 -1.46 9.72 0.74
N TYR A 4 -0.53 9.08 1.47
CA TYR A 4 -0.10 9.57 2.78
C TYR A 4 0.58 10.95 2.69
N THR A 5 1.38 11.17 1.64
CA THR A 5 1.97 12.49 1.37
C THR A 5 0.89 13.54 1.09
N LYS A 6 -0.13 13.22 0.28
CA LYS A 6 -1.25 14.13 0.01
C LYS A 6 -2.11 14.44 1.24
N PHE A 7 -2.19 13.50 2.20
CA PHE A 7 -2.80 13.73 3.50
C PHE A 7 -1.93 14.64 4.39
N SER A 8 -0.63 14.35 4.47
CA SER A 8 0.29 14.93 5.46
C SER A 8 0.77 16.34 5.12
N GLU A 9 1.14 16.60 3.85
CA GLU A 9 1.82 17.84 3.46
C GLU A 9 0.96 19.11 3.55
N PRO A 10 -0.33 19.12 3.13
CA PRO A 10 -1.13 20.35 3.13
C PRO A 10 -1.30 20.94 4.54
N ASP A 11 -1.52 20.07 5.53
CA ASP A 11 -1.85 20.47 6.90
C ASP A 11 -0.65 20.32 7.87
N GLN A 12 0.50 19.84 7.37
CA GLN A 12 1.71 19.53 8.15
C GLN A 12 1.43 18.58 9.33
N VAL A 13 0.62 17.56 9.08
CA VAL A 13 0.21 16.53 10.06
C VAL A 13 0.83 15.19 9.73
N GLY A 14 1.05 14.33 10.73
CA GLY A 14 1.71 13.03 10.55
C GLY A 14 3.20 13.15 10.19
N ASP A 15 3.79 12.05 9.71
CA ASP A 15 5.22 11.99 9.36
C ASP A 15 5.44 11.21 8.05
N ALA A 16 5.31 11.91 6.92
CA ALA A 16 5.48 11.31 5.60
C ALA A 16 6.90 10.79 5.34
N ASP A 17 7.91 11.36 5.99
CA ASP A 17 9.30 10.92 5.86
C ASP A 17 9.52 9.60 6.62
N LEU A 18 8.93 9.43 7.80
CA LEU A 18 8.95 8.17 8.52
C LEU A 18 8.22 7.06 7.75
N VAL A 19 7.05 7.33 7.18
CA VAL A 19 6.36 6.33 6.33
C VAL A 19 7.24 5.96 5.13
N ARG A 20 7.90 6.93 4.48
CA ARG A 20 8.80 6.67 3.34
C ARG A 20 9.99 5.82 3.75
N ALA A 21 10.65 6.18 4.84
CA ALA A 21 11.79 5.45 5.38
C ALA A 21 11.40 4.01 5.73
N SER A 22 10.21 3.82 6.31
CA SER A 22 9.69 2.49 6.65
C SER A 22 9.43 1.64 5.42
N VAL A 23 8.85 2.20 4.35
CA VAL A 23 8.67 1.49 3.07
C VAL A 23 10.02 1.12 2.45
N ASP A 24 11.00 2.02 2.48
CA ASP A 24 12.34 1.74 1.97
C ASP A 24 13.06 0.66 2.81
N ALA A 25 12.83 0.62 4.12
CA ALA A 25 13.34 -0.43 5.00
C ALA A 25 12.71 -1.80 4.69
N VAL A 26 11.38 -1.87 4.45
CA VAL A 26 10.70 -3.10 4.00
C VAL A 26 11.29 -3.62 2.70
N TRP A 27 11.48 -2.76 1.70
CA TRP A 27 12.12 -3.16 0.44
C TRP A 27 13.55 -3.66 0.64
N SER A 28 14.29 -3.07 1.58
CA SER A 28 15.68 -3.45 1.87
C SER A 28 15.76 -4.77 2.62
N ALA A 29 14.80 -5.03 3.53
CA ALA A 29 14.62 -6.32 4.19
C ALA A 29 14.34 -7.44 3.17
N LEU A 30 13.41 -7.22 2.23
CA LEU A 30 13.08 -8.18 1.18
C LEU A 30 14.24 -8.45 0.19
N ALA A 31 15.13 -7.48 0.00
CA ALA A 31 16.28 -7.63 -0.90
C ALA A 31 17.48 -8.36 -0.27
N GLY A 32 17.52 -8.50 1.06
CA GLY A 32 18.65 -9.07 1.81
C GLY A 32 18.42 -10.50 2.30
N ASN A 33 19.44 -11.36 2.26
CA ASN A 33 19.44 -12.72 2.83
C ASN A 33 19.46 -12.74 4.39
N GLN A 34 18.90 -11.74 5.08
CA GLN A 34 18.90 -11.74 6.54
C GLN A 34 17.81 -12.71 7.01
N PRO A 35 18.11 -13.65 7.94
CA PRO A 35 17.08 -14.49 8.52
C PRO A 35 16.01 -13.61 9.17
N ALA A 36 14.74 -14.00 9.01
CA ALA A 36 13.50 -13.27 9.33
C ALA A 36 13.38 -12.72 10.78
N VAL A 37 14.39 -12.90 11.63
CA VAL A 37 14.24 -12.76 13.08
C VAL A 37 14.68 -11.37 13.58
N HIS A 38 15.50 -10.59 12.88
CA HIS A 38 15.82 -9.21 13.30
C HIS A 38 16.20 -8.30 12.14
N HIS A 39 15.28 -7.42 11.75
CA HIS A 39 15.58 -6.22 10.96
C HIS A 39 15.68 -5.02 11.90
N PRO A 40 16.86 -4.69 12.44
CA PRO A 40 17.02 -3.60 13.43
C PRO A 40 16.64 -2.21 12.90
N GLU A 41 16.40 -2.08 11.60
CA GLU A 41 16.00 -0.85 10.93
C GLU A 41 14.48 -0.74 10.71
N LEU A 42 13.69 -1.81 10.94
CA LEU A 42 12.23 -1.73 10.82
C LEU A 42 11.62 -1.17 12.12
N PRO A 43 10.71 -0.19 12.02
CA PRO A 43 9.93 0.24 13.18
C PRO A 43 9.01 -0.88 13.66
N SER A 44 8.62 -0.85 14.94
CA SER A 44 7.59 -1.77 15.42
C SER A 44 6.24 -1.46 14.77
N PRO A 45 5.36 -2.47 14.61
CA PRO A 45 3.98 -2.27 14.16
C PRO A 45 3.25 -1.18 14.95
N ASP A 46 3.43 -1.14 16.27
CA ASP A 46 2.81 -0.13 17.14
C ASP A 46 3.34 1.28 16.87
N ALA A 47 4.64 1.45 16.61
CA ALA A 47 5.19 2.75 16.24
C ALA A 47 4.64 3.26 14.89
N VAL A 48 4.35 2.35 13.96
CA VAL A 48 3.72 2.70 12.68
C VAL A 48 2.23 3.04 12.86
N LYS A 49 1.51 2.39 13.77
CA LYS A 49 0.10 2.72 14.05
C LYS A 49 -0.08 4.15 14.58
N GLU A 50 0.90 4.71 15.27
CA GLU A 50 0.90 6.12 15.69
C GLU A 50 0.89 7.11 14.50
N LEU A 51 1.12 6.63 13.26
CA LEU A 51 1.05 7.43 12.04
C LEU A 51 -0.34 7.45 11.40
N LEU A 52 -1.32 6.72 11.96
CA LEU A 52 -2.70 6.74 11.48
C LEU A 52 -3.28 8.17 11.54
N PRO A 53 -4.08 8.58 10.54
CA PRO A 53 -4.83 9.83 10.61
C PRO A 53 -5.70 9.88 11.88
N SER A 54 -5.64 10.99 12.60
CA SER A 54 -6.56 11.25 13.71
C SER A 54 -7.83 11.95 13.21
N GLU A 55 -8.93 11.80 13.94
CA GLU A 55 -10.20 12.47 13.62
C GLU A 55 -10.06 14.00 13.58
N ASP A 56 -9.20 14.57 14.44
CA ASP A 56 -8.91 16.01 14.50
C ASP A 56 -8.20 16.56 13.24
N HIS A 57 -7.64 15.68 12.41
CA HIS A 57 -6.86 16.02 11.22
C HIS A 57 -7.43 15.37 9.95
N TRP A 58 -8.70 14.97 9.97
CA TRP A 58 -9.31 14.26 8.87
C TRP A 58 -9.53 15.16 7.64
N ASN A 59 -8.88 14.82 6.53
CA ASN A 59 -9.07 15.46 5.24
C ASN A 59 -9.44 14.42 4.16
N ASP A 60 -9.64 14.90 2.93
CA ASP A 60 -10.03 14.09 1.77
C ASP A 60 -9.08 12.92 1.42
N TRP A 61 -7.87 12.90 1.96
CA TRP A 61 -6.89 11.83 1.74
C TRP A 61 -6.68 10.94 2.98
N ALA A 62 -7.34 11.25 4.10
CA ALA A 62 -7.25 10.46 5.32
C ALA A 62 -7.62 8.97 5.10
N PRO A 63 -8.69 8.59 4.37
CA PRO A 63 -8.98 7.18 4.10
C PRO A 63 -7.81 6.43 3.43
N GLN A 64 -7.22 7.01 2.38
CA GLN A 64 -6.10 6.39 1.68
C GLN A 64 -4.79 6.44 2.50
N ALA A 65 -4.64 7.42 3.39
CA ALA A 65 -3.51 7.47 4.31
C ALA A 65 -3.61 6.38 5.37
N GLU A 66 -4.82 6.11 5.90
CA GLU A 66 -5.11 4.98 6.79
C GLU A 66 -4.77 3.65 6.11
N ASP A 67 -5.25 3.40 4.89
CA ASP A 67 -4.94 2.18 4.14
C ASP A 67 -3.42 2.03 3.88
N ALA A 68 -2.71 3.13 3.65
CA ALA A 68 -1.25 3.12 3.47
C ALA A 68 -0.50 2.73 4.76
N VAL A 69 -0.92 3.25 5.91
CA VAL A 69 -0.34 2.91 7.22
C VAL A 69 -0.69 1.47 7.59
N ALA A 70 -1.94 1.04 7.43
CA ALA A 70 -2.38 -0.33 7.67
C ALA A 70 -1.60 -1.34 6.81
N SER A 71 -1.42 -1.05 5.53
CA SER A 71 -0.59 -1.85 4.63
C SER A 71 0.85 -2.00 5.13
N LEU A 72 1.45 -0.92 5.62
CA LEU A 72 2.81 -0.94 6.15
C LEU A 72 2.90 -1.78 7.44
N VAL A 73 1.91 -1.66 8.33
CA VAL A 73 1.79 -2.51 9.53
C VAL A 73 1.76 -3.98 9.12
N TYR A 74 0.89 -4.37 8.19
CA TYR A 74 0.79 -5.75 7.72
C TYR A 74 2.09 -6.24 7.08
N LEU A 75 2.78 -5.42 6.29
CA LEU A 75 4.08 -5.79 5.71
C LEU A 75 5.15 -6.03 6.78
N ILE A 76 5.18 -5.25 7.86
CA ILE A 76 6.11 -5.46 8.96
C ILE A 76 5.77 -6.74 9.73
N GLU A 77 4.49 -6.98 9.99
CA GLU A 77 4.01 -8.22 10.63
C GLU A 77 4.34 -9.46 9.77
N LEU A 78 4.20 -9.37 8.45
CA LEU A 78 4.59 -10.41 7.51
C LEU A 78 6.08 -10.75 7.66
N LEU A 79 6.95 -9.74 7.67
CA LEU A 79 8.40 -9.95 7.80
C LEU A 79 8.79 -10.59 9.14
N GLY A 80 8.06 -10.29 10.21
CA GLY A 80 8.33 -10.85 11.54
C GLY A 80 7.74 -12.25 11.79
N SER A 81 6.68 -12.62 11.07
CA SER A 81 5.91 -13.85 11.33
C SER A 81 5.91 -14.88 10.20
N ASP A 82 6.24 -14.46 8.97
CA ASP A 82 6.07 -15.24 7.73
C ASP A 82 4.62 -15.69 7.47
N ASP A 83 3.62 -15.05 8.09
CA ASP A 83 2.20 -15.34 7.87
C ASP A 83 1.68 -14.65 6.61
N VAL A 84 1.46 -15.45 5.56
CA VAL A 84 0.96 -15.00 4.24
C VAL A 84 -0.37 -14.24 4.32
N THR A 85 -1.15 -14.38 5.40
CA THR A 85 -2.40 -13.64 5.61
C THR A 85 -2.14 -12.13 5.56
N TYR A 86 -1.00 -11.66 6.06
CA TYR A 86 -0.64 -10.24 6.04
C TYR A 86 -0.31 -9.72 4.63
N ALA A 87 0.22 -10.57 3.74
CA ALA A 87 0.36 -10.23 2.32
C ALA A 87 -1.01 -10.07 1.65
N VAL A 88 -1.98 -10.94 1.98
CA VAL A 88 -3.36 -10.82 1.48
C VAL A 88 -4.01 -9.52 1.98
N TYR A 89 -3.93 -9.21 3.26
CA TYR A 89 -4.48 -7.97 3.81
C TYR A 89 -3.84 -6.72 3.18
N THR A 90 -2.53 -6.75 2.91
CA THR A 90 -1.86 -5.65 2.20
C THR A 90 -2.43 -5.46 0.78
N ALA A 91 -2.66 -6.54 0.05
CA ALA A 91 -3.26 -6.49 -1.29
C ALA A 91 -4.70 -5.99 -1.26
N GLU A 92 -5.49 -6.42 -0.27
CA GLU A 92 -6.86 -5.94 -0.04
C GLU A 92 -6.90 -4.44 0.29
N ARG A 93 -5.98 -3.93 1.12
CA ARG A 93 -5.87 -2.50 1.42
C ARG A 93 -5.56 -1.68 0.17
N ALA A 94 -4.64 -2.16 -0.68
CA ALA A 94 -4.32 -1.49 -1.93
C ALA A 94 -5.51 -1.43 -2.89
N TYR A 95 -6.29 -2.51 -2.98
CA TYR A 95 -7.53 -2.55 -3.75
C TYR A 95 -8.56 -1.58 -3.17
N ALA A 96 -8.83 -1.66 -1.86
CA ALA A 96 -9.82 -0.83 -1.17
C ALA A 96 -9.54 0.68 -1.34
N ALA A 97 -8.27 1.09 -1.25
CA ALA A 97 -7.89 2.48 -1.43
C ALA A 97 -8.22 3.02 -2.84
N VAL A 98 -8.08 2.19 -3.87
CA VAL A 98 -8.41 2.55 -5.26
C VAL A 98 -9.91 2.48 -5.50
N ASP A 99 -10.59 1.50 -4.91
CA ASP A 99 -12.05 1.33 -5.00
C ASP A 99 -12.78 2.53 -4.38
N GLU A 100 -12.38 2.95 -3.17
CA GLU A 100 -12.94 4.12 -2.48
C GLU A 100 -12.67 5.41 -3.26
N LEU A 101 -11.44 5.61 -3.77
CA LEU A 101 -11.13 6.80 -4.55
C LEU A 101 -11.99 6.87 -5.82
N SER A 102 -12.16 5.74 -6.50
CA SER A 102 -12.96 5.64 -7.71
C SER A 102 -14.44 5.88 -7.43
N ALA A 103 -14.94 5.41 -6.28
CA ALA A 103 -16.30 5.64 -5.84
C ALA A 103 -16.55 7.12 -5.58
N ARG A 104 -15.63 7.78 -4.87
CA ARG A 104 -15.71 9.21 -4.60
C ARG A 104 -15.63 10.07 -5.86
N GLU A 105 -14.80 9.70 -6.84
CA GLU A 105 -14.71 10.42 -8.13
C GLU A 105 -15.99 10.29 -8.98
N GLN A 106 -16.76 9.23 -8.78
CA GLN A 106 -17.97 8.92 -9.55
C GLN A 106 -19.28 9.17 -8.78
N ASP A 107 -19.19 9.67 -7.55
CA ASP A 107 -20.34 9.84 -6.64
C ASP A 107 -21.11 8.51 -6.43
N LEU A 108 -20.36 7.42 -6.25
CA LEU A 108 -20.85 6.06 -6.02
C LEU A 108 -20.55 5.61 -4.59
N GLU A 109 -21.27 4.58 -4.13
CA GLU A 109 -21.06 3.97 -2.81
C GLU A 109 -20.41 2.58 -2.93
N VAL A 110 -19.26 2.38 -2.27
CA VAL A 110 -18.51 1.11 -2.29
C VAL A 110 -19.34 -0.10 -1.81
N LEU A 111 -20.24 0.13 -0.85
CA LEU A 111 -21.06 -0.92 -0.24
C LEU A 111 -22.41 -1.13 -0.94
N HIS A 112 -22.78 -0.26 -1.88
CA HIS A 112 -24.04 -0.37 -2.58
C HIS A 112 -23.94 -1.39 -3.72
N ALA A 113 -24.80 -2.41 -3.69
CA ALA A 113 -24.69 -3.56 -4.58
C ALA A 113 -24.76 -3.19 -6.07
N ASP A 114 -25.58 -2.18 -6.41
CA ASP A 114 -25.76 -1.70 -7.78
C ASP A 114 -24.53 -0.91 -8.30
N ASP A 115 -23.79 -0.28 -7.40
CA ASP A 115 -22.62 0.54 -7.74
C ASP A 115 -21.36 -0.31 -7.90
N ARG A 116 -21.33 -1.49 -7.25
CA ARG A 116 -20.19 -2.40 -7.25
C ARG A 116 -19.79 -2.85 -8.66
N GLU A 117 -20.75 -3.08 -9.56
CA GLU A 117 -20.43 -3.46 -10.94
C GLU A 117 -19.79 -2.30 -11.72
N ALA A 118 -20.29 -1.08 -11.51
CA ALA A 118 -19.71 0.13 -12.09
C ALA A 118 -18.29 0.41 -11.56
N LEU A 119 -18.09 0.24 -10.25
CA LEU A 119 -16.78 0.36 -9.61
C LEU A 119 -15.79 -0.67 -10.13
N LEU A 120 -16.20 -1.93 -10.26
CA LEU A 120 -15.37 -2.97 -10.84
C LEU A 120 -14.93 -2.63 -12.27
N GLY A 121 -15.80 -1.98 -13.06
CA GLY A 121 -15.49 -1.48 -14.40
C GLY A 121 -14.58 -0.25 -14.46
N SER A 122 -14.26 0.37 -13.32
CA SER A 122 -13.53 1.65 -13.29
C SER A 122 -12.08 1.50 -13.76
N PRO A 123 -11.56 2.44 -14.58
CA PRO A 123 -10.20 2.34 -15.12
C PRO A 123 -9.11 2.18 -14.05
N SER A 124 -9.23 2.94 -12.96
CA SER A 124 -8.35 2.91 -11.79
C SER A 124 -8.33 1.53 -11.10
N VAL A 125 -9.50 0.95 -10.82
CA VAL A 125 -9.66 -0.39 -10.25
C VAL A 125 -9.04 -1.45 -11.16
N GLN A 126 -9.30 -1.37 -12.47
CA GLN A 126 -8.74 -2.30 -13.46
C GLN A 126 -7.21 -2.19 -13.58
N VAL A 127 -6.65 -0.99 -13.42
CA VAL A 127 -5.20 -0.78 -13.37
C VAL A 127 -4.60 -1.45 -12.14
N GLU A 128 -5.22 -1.31 -10.97
CA GLU A 128 -4.72 -1.94 -9.74
C GLU A 128 -4.79 -3.47 -9.81
N LEU A 129 -5.91 -4.03 -10.28
CA LEU A 129 -6.06 -5.48 -10.46
C LEU A 129 -5.00 -6.04 -11.41
N ARG A 130 -4.73 -5.33 -12.52
CA ARG A 130 -3.67 -5.72 -13.46
C ARG A 130 -2.30 -5.66 -12.80
N ARG A 131 -2.00 -4.60 -12.04
CA ARG A 131 -0.73 -4.43 -11.32
C ARG A 131 -0.49 -5.58 -10.35
N GLN A 132 -1.51 -5.99 -9.58
CA GLN A 132 -1.40 -7.12 -8.66
C GLN A 132 -1.19 -8.45 -9.40
N ALA A 133 -1.91 -8.69 -10.50
CA ALA A 133 -1.74 -9.89 -11.32
C ALA A 133 -0.35 -9.98 -11.98
N GLU A 134 0.18 -8.87 -12.49
CA GLU A 134 1.55 -8.80 -13.01
C GLU A 134 2.58 -9.06 -11.91
N ALA A 135 2.38 -8.51 -10.71
CA ALA A 135 3.27 -8.77 -9.59
C ALA A 135 3.29 -10.26 -9.18
N LEU A 136 2.12 -10.91 -9.14
CA LEU A 136 2.02 -12.36 -8.90
C LEU A 136 2.71 -13.19 -10.00
N THR A 137 2.63 -12.74 -11.25
CA THR A 137 3.32 -13.40 -12.37
C THR A 137 4.84 -13.33 -12.21
N ILE A 138 5.37 -12.16 -11.81
CA ILE A 138 6.80 -11.97 -11.54
C ILE A 138 7.26 -12.84 -10.36
N LEU A 139 6.48 -12.90 -9.28
CA LEU A 139 6.79 -13.70 -8.09
C LEU A 139 6.64 -15.22 -8.32
N GLY A 140 5.80 -15.62 -9.26
CA GLY A 140 5.56 -17.02 -9.62
C GLY A 140 6.64 -17.66 -10.48
N ASP A 141 7.65 -16.90 -10.95
CA ASP A 141 8.78 -17.43 -11.71
C ASP A 141 9.86 -18.01 -10.78
N PRO A 142 10.01 -19.35 -10.71
CA PRO A 142 10.94 -20.01 -9.79
C PRO A 142 12.43 -19.73 -10.10
N ALA A 143 12.77 -19.07 -11.21
CA ALA A 143 14.15 -18.76 -11.58
C ALA A 143 14.66 -17.39 -11.06
N GLY A 144 13.81 -16.54 -10.47
CA GLY A 144 14.04 -15.09 -10.43
C GLY A 144 13.93 -14.36 -9.09
N ASP A 145 14.11 -15.02 -7.94
CA ASP A 145 13.75 -14.48 -6.61
C ASP A 145 14.33 -13.06 -6.29
N ARG A 146 15.62 -12.81 -6.55
CA ARG A 146 16.21 -11.47 -6.30
C ARG A 146 15.95 -10.44 -7.40
N THR A 147 15.86 -10.88 -8.65
CA THR A 147 15.51 -9.98 -9.76
C THR A 147 14.07 -9.50 -9.64
N ALA A 148 13.18 -10.34 -9.11
CA ALA A 148 11.78 -10.02 -8.86
C ALA A 148 11.61 -8.84 -7.90
N VAL A 149 12.26 -8.85 -6.72
CA VAL A 149 12.16 -7.74 -5.75
C VAL A 149 12.64 -6.42 -6.35
N ALA A 150 13.77 -6.42 -7.07
CA ALA A 150 14.30 -5.23 -7.72
C ALA A 150 13.38 -4.72 -8.83
N GLU A 151 12.84 -5.62 -9.65
CA GLU A 151 11.89 -5.32 -10.73
C GLU A 151 10.60 -4.72 -10.19
N LEU A 152 10.02 -5.33 -9.15
CA LEU A 152 8.80 -4.87 -8.50
C LEU A 152 8.98 -3.50 -7.84
N ARG A 153 10.11 -3.26 -7.16
CA ARG A 153 10.43 -1.94 -6.60
C ARG A 153 10.56 -0.88 -7.69
N ALA A 154 11.18 -1.23 -8.82
CA ALA A 154 11.31 -0.33 -9.96
C ALA A 154 9.96 -0.06 -10.66
N ALA A 155 9.07 -1.06 -10.72
CA ALA A 155 7.71 -0.90 -11.23
C ALA A 155 6.89 0.03 -10.32
N ALA A 156 6.93 -0.19 -9.00
CA ALA A 156 6.21 0.62 -8.02
C ALA A 156 6.60 2.11 -8.05
N ARG A 157 7.83 2.45 -8.43
CA ARG A 157 8.29 3.84 -8.60
C ARG A 157 7.83 4.50 -9.91
N ARG A 158 7.45 3.71 -10.91
CA ARG A 158 7.03 4.19 -12.23
C ARG A 158 5.52 4.43 -12.32
N THR A 159 4.73 3.83 -11.43
CA THR A 159 3.28 3.97 -11.42
C THR A 159 2.87 5.11 -10.49
N PRO A 160 2.43 6.28 -10.99
CA PRO A 160 1.82 7.30 -10.15
C PRO A 160 0.49 6.78 -9.59
N VAL A 161 0.26 6.95 -8.28
CA VAL A 161 -1.02 6.63 -7.63
C VAL A 161 -1.90 7.87 -7.63
N GLY A 162 -3.10 7.75 -8.23
CA GLY A 162 -4.17 8.75 -8.15
C GLY A 162 -3.82 10.10 -8.79
N GLY A 163 -3.89 10.19 -10.11
CA GLY A 163 -3.74 11.46 -10.82
C GLY A 163 -3.83 11.27 -12.32
N VAL A 164 -4.93 11.78 -12.87
CA VAL A 164 -5.18 12.05 -14.30
C VAL A 164 -3.94 12.72 -14.92
N LEU A 165 -3.53 12.27 -16.11
CA LEU A 165 -2.63 13.03 -17.00
C LEU A 165 -3.33 14.30 -17.50
#